data_AF-C5KR25-F1
#
_entry.id   AF-C5KR25-F1
#
_cell.length_a   1.000
_cell.length_b   1.000
_cell.length_c   1.000
_cell.angle_alpha   90.00
_cell.angle_beta   90.00
_cell.angle_gamma   90.00
#
_symmetry.space_group_name_H-M   'P 1'
#
loop_
_entity.id
_entity.type
_entity.pdbx_description
1 polymer ?
#
loop_
_entity_poly.entity_id
_entity_poly.type
_entity_poly.pdbx_seq_one_letter_code
_entity_poly.pdbx_strand_id
1 'polypeptide(L)'
;MADEAPSTVVNRGLDSLVKDPRATQDFSAEADTAITTSRDMVKAGRIDEALDALAVLEKKARQSSDAATCSRLIVEMATIIYNAKQFDRLLEMIHVMTKKRGQLKRAVADLVHVCMGWLDNLDRKQQYAMVDTLSEVTEGKIFVEVERARLRLRLAHMKEEDGEPIEAANIIQDEQVETCGAMEKNEKAEYILEQMRLVLRKGDYIRRICAL
;
A
#
# COMPACT_ATOMS: atom_id res chain seq x y z
N MET A 1 -14.37 -6.36 -17.07
CA MET A 1 -13.20 -5.98 -17.90
C MET A 1 -12.05 -5.78 -16.95
N ALA A 2 -10.89 -6.36 -17.31
CA ALA A 2 -9.66 -6.52 -16.52
C ALA A 2 -9.71 -7.60 -15.41
N ASP A 3 -9.80 -8.85 -15.86
CA ASP A 3 -9.27 -10.01 -15.12
C ASP A 3 -7.74 -9.99 -15.29
N GLU A 4 -7.06 -9.06 -14.59
CA GLU A 4 -5.61 -9.08 -14.51
C GLU A 4 -5.20 -10.12 -13.47
N ALA A 5 -4.53 -11.17 -13.92
CA ALA A 5 -4.03 -12.22 -13.07
C ALA A 5 -3.08 -11.64 -11.98
N PRO A 6 -3.17 -12.12 -10.72
CA PRO A 6 -2.30 -11.72 -9.61
C PRO A 6 -0.83 -12.04 -9.83
N SER A 7 -0.52 -12.82 -10.89
CA SER A 7 0.83 -13.17 -11.29
C SER A 7 1.67 -11.97 -11.77
N THR A 8 1.04 -10.84 -12.10
CA THR A 8 1.75 -9.66 -12.63
C THR A 8 2.13 -8.64 -11.55
N VAL A 9 1.65 -8.82 -10.31
CA VAL A 9 1.88 -7.89 -9.17
C VAL A 9 3.19 -8.20 -8.43
N VAL A 10 4.13 -8.92 -9.06
CA VAL A 10 5.46 -9.13 -8.46
C VAL A 10 6.35 -7.95 -8.86
N ASN A 11 6.35 -6.90 -8.04
CA ASN A 11 7.28 -5.77 -8.21
C ASN A 11 8.73 -6.27 -8.05
N ARG A 12 9.40 -6.60 -9.16
CA ARG A 12 10.79 -7.08 -9.18
C ARG A 12 11.79 -6.05 -8.63
N GLY A 13 11.40 -4.78 -8.52
CA GLY A 13 12.23 -3.70 -7.97
C GLY A 13 12.37 -3.70 -6.43
N LEU A 14 11.41 -4.30 -5.72
CA LEU A 14 11.38 -4.34 -4.25
C LEU A 14 12.36 -5.36 -3.63
N ASP A 15 12.90 -6.29 -4.43
CA ASP A 15 13.79 -7.36 -3.97
C ASP A 15 15.11 -6.86 -3.35
N SER A 16 15.55 -5.64 -3.68
CA SER A 16 16.77 -5.05 -3.12
C SER A 16 16.58 -4.48 -1.70
N LEU A 17 15.37 -4.00 -1.39
CA LEU A 17 14.98 -3.37 -0.12
C LEU A 17 14.35 -4.36 0.85
N VAL A 18 13.74 -5.41 0.32
CA VAL A 18 13.05 -6.45 1.08
C VAL A 18 13.94 -7.68 1.22
N LYS A 19 14.79 -7.67 2.25
CA LYS A 19 15.56 -8.86 2.67
C LYS A 19 14.72 -9.73 3.60
N ASP A 20 13.75 -10.44 3.04
CA ASP A 20 13.01 -11.49 3.76
C ASP A 20 13.85 -12.78 3.83
N PRO A 21 13.67 -13.64 4.86
CA PRO A 21 14.37 -14.92 4.97
C PRO A 21 14.11 -15.81 3.75
N ARG A 22 15.09 -16.63 3.33
CA ARG A 22 14.89 -17.57 2.23
C ARG A 22 13.78 -18.57 2.57
N ALA A 23 12.87 -18.77 1.62
CA ALA A 23 11.77 -19.72 1.76
C ALA A 23 12.31 -21.13 2.06
N THR A 24 11.68 -21.79 3.03
CA THR A 24 12.01 -23.17 3.40
C THR A 24 11.23 -24.18 2.56
N GLN A 25 10.04 -23.79 2.09
CA GLN A 25 9.15 -24.56 1.20
C GLN A 25 8.39 -23.61 0.28
N ASP A 26 8.29 -23.97 -0.99
CA ASP A 26 7.57 -23.21 -2.02
C ASP A 26 6.11 -23.67 -2.06
N PHE A 27 5.17 -22.77 -1.76
CA PHE A 27 3.73 -23.05 -1.81
C PHE A 27 3.05 -22.49 -3.06
N SER A 28 3.83 -22.11 -4.08
CA SER A 28 3.33 -21.43 -5.28
C SER A 28 2.21 -22.19 -6.00
N ALA A 29 2.36 -23.51 -6.19
CA ALA A 29 1.35 -24.34 -6.85
C ALA A 29 0.07 -24.51 -6.01
N GLU A 30 0.20 -24.66 -4.69
CA GLU A 30 -0.96 -24.72 -3.79
C GLU A 30 -1.69 -23.38 -3.75
N ALA A 31 -0.97 -22.26 -3.79
CA ALA A 31 -1.57 -20.95 -3.85
C ALA A 31 -2.31 -20.71 -5.18
N ASP A 32 -1.77 -21.15 -6.31
CA ASP A 32 -2.46 -21.00 -7.60
C ASP A 32 -3.80 -21.76 -7.62
N THR A 33 -3.83 -22.99 -7.08
CA THR A 33 -5.07 -23.76 -6.94
C THR A 33 -6.03 -23.16 -5.90
N ALA A 34 -5.50 -22.62 -4.81
CA ALA A 34 -6.32 -21.93 -3.81
C ALA A 34 -6.93 -20.63 -4.36
N ILE A 35 -6.21 -19.89 -5.19
CA ILE A 35 -6.70 -18.65 -5.81
C ILE A 35 -7.83 -18.98 -6.80
N THR A 36 -7.66 -19.99 -7.65
CA THR A 36 -8.73 -20.38 -8.60
C THR A 36 -9.98 -20.87 -7.88
N THR A 37 -9.83 -21.75 -6.89
CA THR A 37 -10.95 -22.23 -6.08
C THR A 37 -11.63 -21.11 -5.29
N SER A 38 -10.87 -20.15 -4.76
CA SER A 38 -11.42 -18.98 -4.06
C SER A 38 -12.23 -18.10 -5.01
N ARG A 39 -11.75 -17.88 -6.24
CA ARG A 39 -12.50 -17.12 -7.26
C ARG A 39 -13.80 -17.82 -7.63
N ASP A 40 -13.83 -19.15 -7.69
CA ASP A 40 -15.05 -19.90 -7.96
C ASP A 40 -16.01 -19.89 -6.76
N MET A 41 -15.50 -19.94 -5.53
CA MET A 41 -16.29 -19.77 -4.30
C MET A 41 -16.91 -18.36 -4.19
N VAL A 42 -16.18 -17.33 -4.62
CA VAL A 42 -16.67 -15.95 -4.70
C VAL A 42 -17.80 -15.83 -5.73
N LYS A 43 -17.68 -16.47 -6.90
CA LYS A 43 -18.80 -16.54 -7.87
C LYS A 43 -20.02 -17.25 -7.30
N ALA A 44 -19.82 -18.23 -6.41
CA ALA A 44 -20.89 -18.93 -5.69
C ALA A 44 -21.45 -18.13 -4.49
N GLY A 45 -20.97 -16.91 -4.23
CA GLY A 45 -21.44 -16.06 -3.13
C GLY A 45 -20.88 -16.41 -1.75
N ARG A 46 -19.94 -17.36 -1.65
CA ARG A 46 -19.34 -17.83 -0.38
C ARG A 46 -18.02 -17.08 -0.11
N ILE A 47 -18.13 -15.79 0.13
CA ILE A 47 -16.96 -14.88 0.30
C ILE A 47 -16.19 -15.21 1.59
N ASP A 48 -16.89 -15.43 2.71
CA ASP A 48 -16.25 -15.66 4.01
C ASP A 48 -15.42 -16.95 4.01
N GLU A 49 -15.95 -18.01 3.42
CA GLU A 49 -15.24 -19.29 3.33
C GLU A 49 -14.00 -19.22 2.43
N ALA A 50 -14.07 -18.45 1.34
CA ALA A 50 -12.92 -18.20 0.49
C ALA A 50 -11.83 -17.42 1.24
N LEU A 51 -12.21 -16.40 2.02
CA LEU A 51 -11.27 -15.62 2.83
C LEU A 51 -10.63 -16.47 3.93
N ASP A 52 -11.40 -17.34 4.60
CA ASP A 52 -10.87 -18.23 5.65
C ASP A 52 -9.90 -19.26 5.06
N ALA A 53 -10.23 -19.84 3.90
CA ALA A 53 -9.34 -20.77 3.19
C ALA A 53 -8.00 -20.10 2.81
N LEU A 54 -8.06 -18.89 2.25
CA LEU A 54 -6.87 -18.11 1.90
C LEU A 54 -6.06 -17.70 3.15
N ALA A 55 -6.73 -17.34 4.25
CA ALA A 55 -6.07 -16.97 5.51
C ALA A 55 -5.31 -18.15 6.15
N VAL A 56 -5.83 -19.38 6.05
CA VAL A 56 -5.14 -20.58 6.52
C VAL A 56 -3.87 -20.84 5.72
N LEU A 57 -3.93 -20.68 4.39
CA LEU A 57 -2.76 -20.85 3.53
C LEU A 57 -1.74 -19.72 3.71
N GLU A 58 -2.20 -18.47 3.88
CA GLU A 58 -1.35 -17.33 4.22
C GLU A 58 -0.54 -17.62 5.47
N LYS A 59 -1.19 -18.15 6.52
CA LYS A 59 -0.52 -18.50 7.78
C LYS A 59 0.58 -19.53 7.57
N LYS A 60 0.37 -20.54 6.71
CA LYS A 60 1.38 -21.56 6.37
C LYS A 60 2.54 -20.95 5.57
N ALA A 61 2.25 -20.16 4.54
CA ALA A 61 3.25 -19.48 3.71
C ALA A 61 4.10 -18.50 4.54
N ARG A 62 3.51 -17.82 5.52
CA ARG A 62 4.24 -16.96 6.46
C ARG A 62 5.17 -17.76 7.37
N GLN A 63 4.74 -18.92 7.85
CA GLN A 63 5.58 -19.80 8.67
C GLN A 63 6.76 -20.39 7.88
N SER A 64 6.61 -20.61 6.58
CA SER A 64 7.68 -21.09 5.70
C SER A 64 8.57 -19.99 5.13
N SER A 65 8.31 -18.72 5.49
CA SER A 65 9.00 -17.53 4.95
C SER A 65 8.90 -17.38 3.43
N ASP A 66 7.83 -17.90 2.81
CA ASP A 66 7.57 -17.71 1.37
C ASP A 66 6.89 -16.35 1.14
N ALA A 67 7.71 -15.33 0.94
CA ALA A 67 7.27 -13.95 0.78
C ALA A 67 6.47 -13.70 -0.50
N ALA A 68 6.80 -14.38 -1.60
CA ALA A 68 6.13 -14.20 -2.89
C ALA A 68 4.74 -14.82 -2.88
N THR A 69 4.59 -16.03 -2.33
CA THR A 69 3.28 -16.67 -2.22
C THR A 69 2.40 -15.96 -1.20
N CYS A 70 2.97 -15.55 -0.06
CA CYS A 70 2.25 -14.79 0.97
C CYS A 70 1.72 -13.46 0.43
N SER A 71 2.52 -12.71 -0.34
CA SER A 71 2.05 -11.45 -0.93
C SER A 71 0.90 -11.65 -1.90
N ARG A 72 0.97 -12.65 -2.78
CA ARG A 72 -0.11 -12.99 -3.72
C ARG A 72 -1.42 -13.35 -3.01
N LEU A 73 -1.37 -14.17 -1.97
CA LEU A 73 -2.55 -14.54 -1.19
C LEU A 73 -3.22 -13.33 -0.54
N ILE A 74 -2.42 -12.42 0.03
CA ILE A 74 -2.90 -11.21 0.68
C ILE A 74 -3.52 -10.23 -0.32
N VAL A 75 -2.88 -10.05 -1.47
CA VAL A 75 -3.40 -9.22 -2.56
C VAL A 75 -4.73 -9.78 -3.09
N GLU A 76 -4.84 -11.10 -3.27
CA GLU A 76 -6.10 -11.72 -3.70
C GLU A 76 -7.21 -11.58 -2.65
N MET A 77 -6.91 -11.77 -1.36
CA MET A 77 -7.88 -11.53 -0.28
C MET A 77 -8.39 -10.08 -0.30
N ALA A 78 -7.49 -9.10 -0.45
CA ALA A 78 -7.86 -7.70 -0.55
C ALA A 78 -8.70 -7.41 -1.80
N THR A 79 -8.34 -8.01 -2.94
CA THR A 79 -9.06 -7.86 -4.21
C THR A 79 -10.47 -8.44 -4.15
N ILE A 80 -10.66 -9.58 -3.48
CA ILE A 80 -11.98 -10.18 -3.25
C ILE A 80 -12.88 -9.23 -2.45
N ILE A 81 -12.37 -8.66 -1.35
CA ILE A 81 -13.14 -7.73 -0.51
C ILE A 81 -13.45 -6.43 -1.26
N TYR A 82 -12.48 -5.93 -2.04
CA TYR A 82 -12.65 -4.76 -2.90
C TYR A 82 -13.76 -4.98 -3.94
N ASN A 83 -13.76 -6.12 -4.63
CA ASN A 83 -14.79 -6.49 -5.61
C ASN A 83 -16.16 -6.69 -4.97
N ALA A 84 -16.21 -7.14 -3.72
CA ALA A 84 -17.44 -7.24 -2.92
C ALA A 84 -17.97 -5.87 -2.45
N LYS A 85 -17.26 -4.77 -2.72
CA LYS A 85 -17.58 -3.39 -2.29
C LYS A 85 -17.69 -3.24 -0.77
N GLN A 86 -17.04 -4.11 0.00
CA GLN A 86 -17.03 -4.06 1.47
C GLN A 86 -15.83 -3.23 1.95
N PHE A 87 -15.91 -1.91 1.83
CA PHE A 87 -14.79 -1.00 2.11
C PHE A 87 -14.31 -1.00 3.56
N ASP A 88 -15.23 -0.95 4.53
CA ASP A 88 -14.86 -0.94 5.94
C ASP A 88 -14.06 -2.21 6.31
N ARG A 89 -14.51 -3.36 5.79
CA ARG A 89 -13.82 -4.64 5.96
C ARG A 89 -12.44 -4.66 5.31
N LEU A 90 -12.25 -3.96 4.19
CA LEU A 90 -10.95 -3.85 3.53
C LEU A 90 -9.97 -3.05 4.40
N LEU A 91 -10.40 -1.92 4.95
CA LEU A 91 -9.58 -1.08 5.82
C LEU A 91 -9.17 -1.84 7.09
N GLU A 92 -10.10 -2.54 7.73
CA GLU A 92 -9.81 -3.41 8.87
C GLU A 92 -8.81 -4.52 8.50
N MET A 93 -9.00 -5.18 7.36
CA MET A 93 -8.08 -6.23 6.89
C MET A 93 -6.67 -5.69 6.68
N ILE A 94 -6.52 -4.53 6.04
CA ILE A 94 -5.21 -3.88 5.84
C ILE A 94 -4.56 -3.61 7.19
N HIS A 95 -5.32 -3.08 8.15
CA HIS A 95 -4.81 -2.78 9.48
C HIS A 95 -4.33 -4.04 10.22
N VAL A 96 -5.13 -5.11 10.18
CA VAL A 96 -4.81 -6.40 10.82
C VAL A 96 -3.59 -7.04 10.17
N MET A 97 -3.53 -7.12 8.84
CA MET A 97 -2.46 -7.81 8.13
C MET A 97 -1.10 -7.11 8.26
N THR A 98 -1.10 -5.80 8.42
CA THR A 98 0.14 -5.02 8.52
C THR A 98 0.63 -4.78 9.94
N LYS A 99 -0.23 -4.92 10.96
CA LYS A 99 0.14 -4.94 12.40
C LYS A 99 0.41 -6.35 12.95
N LYS A 100 0.10 -7.40 12.19
CA LYS A 100 0.40 -8.79 12.57
C LYS A 100 1.90 -9.01 12.79
N ARG A 101 2.25 -9.58 13.95
CA ARG A 101 3.64 -9.94 14.28
C ARG A 101 4.12 -11.07 13.36
N GLY A 102 5.27 -10.86 12.71
CA GLY A 102 5.89 -11.86 11.83
C GLY A 102 5.44 -11.80 10.37
N GLN A 103 4.74 -10.74 9.95
CA GLN A 103 4.45 -10.54 8.53
C GLN A 103 5.72 -10.25 7.73
N LEU A 104 5.80 -10.82 6.53
CA LEU A 104 6.91 -10.62 5.61
C LEU A 104 6.84 -9.22 5.00
N LYS A 105 7.99 -8.57 4.83
CA LYS A 105 8.05 -7.17 4.39
C LYS A 105 7.52 -7.02 2.97
N ARG A 106 7.78 -8.02 2.11
CA ARG A 106 7.30 -8.02 0.72
C ARG A 106 5.79 -7.99 0.65
N ALA A 107 5.14 -8.81 1.48
CA ALA A 107 3.68 -8.90 1.52
C ALA A 107 3.02 -7.58 1.93
N VAL A 108 3.64 -6.84 2.85
CA VAL A 108 3.16 -5.51 3.26
C VAL A 108 3.37 -4.49 2.14
N ALA A 109 4.54 -4.49 1.48
CA ALA A 109 4.83 -3.57 0.39
C ALA A 109 3.89 -3.78 -0.82
N ASP A 110 3.72 -5.02 -1.26
CA ASP A 110 2.84 -5.37 -2.39
C ASP A 110 1.38 -5.02 -2.07
N LEU A 111 0.92 -5.27 -0.84
CA LEU A 111 -0.43 -4.89 -0.40
C LEU A 111 -0.65 -3.37 -0.48
N VAL A 112 0.29 -2.57 0.03
CA VAL A 112 0.20 -1.09 -0.02
C VAL A 112 0.19 -0.62 -1.47
N HIS A 113 1.04 -1.18 -2.33
CA HIS A 113 1.12 -0.81 -3.73
C HIS A 113 -0.20 -1.04 -4.48
N VAL A 114 -0.84 -2.20 -4.26
CA VAL A 114 -2.15 -2.51 -4.86
C VAL A 114 -3.22 -1.55 -4.35
N CYS A 115 -3.24 -1.27 -3.05
CA CYS A 115 -4.20 -0.33 -2.47
C CYS A 115 -4.05 1.08 -3.04
N MET A 116 -2.81 1.52 -3.31
CA MET A 116 -2.55 2.80 -3.97
C MET A 116 -3.13 2.86 -5.40
N GLY A 117 -3.07 1.76 -6.14
CA GLY A 117 -3.66 1.66 -7.48
C GLY A 117 -5.19 1.75 -7.49
N TRP A 118 -5.85 1.43 -6.37
CA TRP A 118 -7.30 1.54 -6.27
C TRP A 118 -7.79 2.95 -5.94
N LEU A 119 -6.94 3.81 -5.36
CA LEU A 119 -7.34 5.16 -4.92
C LEU A 119 -8.02 5.96 -6.04
N ASP A 120 -7.54 5.85 -7.27
CA ASP A 120 -8.04 6.65 -8.40
C ASP A 120 -9.48 6.27 -8.82
N ASN A 121 -9.95 5.08 -8.42
CA ASN A 121 -11.30 4.57 -8.73
C ASN A 121 -12.32 4.78 -7.60
N LEU A 122 -11.92 5.41 -6.49
CA LEU A 122 -12.75 5.54 -5.29
C LEU A 122 -13.39 6.91 -5.16
N ASP A 123 -14.49 6.95 -4.41
CA ASP A 123 -15.12 8.21 -4.02
C ASP A 123 -14.17 9.00 -3.11
N ARG A 124 -14.25 10.34 -3.14
CA ARG A 124 -13.39 11.24 -2.36
C ARG A 124 -13.36 10.89 -0.85
N LYS A 125 -14.50 10.49 -0.27
CA LYS A 125 -14.57 10.05 1.14
C LYS A 125 -13.80 8.76 1.41
N GLN A 126 -13.88 7.79 0.49
CA GLN A 126 -13.19 6.51 0.59
C GLN A 126 -11.69 6.67 0.34
N GLN A 127 -11.32 7.58 -0.57
CA GLN A 127 -9.92 7.97 -0.79
C GLN A 127 -9.29 8.50 0.50
N TYR A 128 -9.95 9.44 1.20
CA TYR A 128 -9.46 9.94 2.49
C TYR A 128 -9.27 8.82 3.51
N ALA A 129 -10.28 7.98 3.74
CA ALA A 129 -10.19 6.88 4.71
C ALA A 129 -9.07 5.86 4.37
N MET A 130 -8.90 5.55 3.08
CA MET A 130 -7.83 4.67 2.62
C MET A 130 -6.45 5.31 2.79
N VAL A 131 -6.29 6.58 2.43
CA VAL A 131 -5.02 7.30 2.58
C VAL A 131 -4.62 7.44 4.05
N ASP A 132 -5.57 7.72 4.94
CA ASP A 132 -5.32 7.79 6.39
C ASP A 132 -4.88 6.43 6.92
N THR A 133 -5.60 5.35 6.58
CA THR A 133 -5.25 3.99 7.00
C THR A 133 -3.88 3.58 6.48
N LEU A 134 -3.55 3.87 5.21
CA LEU A 134 -2.24 3.56 4.65
C LEU A 134 -1.12 4.41 5.29
N SER A 135 -1.41 5.67 5.65
CA SER A 135 -0.44 6.54 6.33
C SER A 135 -0.08 6.00 7.72
N GLU A 136 -1.07 5.56 8.49
CA GLU A 136 -0.82 4.92 9.80
C GLU A 136 -0.03 3.61 9.66
N VAL A 137 -0.34 2.83 8.63
CA VAL A 137 0.26 1.51 8.42
C VAL A 137 1.69 1.59 7.89
N THR A 138 2.03 2.64 7.16
CA THR A 138 3.38 2.89 6.61
C THR A 138 4.28 3.65 7.58
N GLU A 139 3.75 4.14 8.70
CA GLU A 139 4.53 4.84 9.72
C GLU A 139 5.62 3.93 10.31
N GLY A 140 6.87 4.42 10.31
CA GLY A 140 8.03 3.71 10.86
C GLY A 140 8.58 2.55 10.02
N LYS A 141 8.10 2.36 8.78
CA LYS A 141 8.54 1.26 7.88
C LYS A 141 9.45 1.77 6.76
N ILE A 142 10.76 1.53 6.90
CA ILE A 142 11.80 1.99 5.96
C ILE A 142 11.59 1.44 4.53
N PHE A 143 11.04 0.23 4.40
CA PHE A 143 10.85 -0.42 3.10
C PHE A 143 9.63 0.08 2.31
N VAL A 144 8.84 1.00 2.86
CA VAL A 144 7.63 1.59 2.23
C VAL A 144 7.68 3.13 2.25
N GLU A 145 8.88 3.71 2.40
CA GLU A 145 9.09 5.16 2.48
C GLU A 145 8.69 5.88 1.20
N VAL A 146 8.95 5.28 0.03
CA VAL A 146 8.63 5.88 -1.27
C VAL A 146 7.12 5.95 -1.47
N GLU A 147 6.42 4.87 -1.18
CA GLU A 147 4.97 4.77 -1.24
C GLU A 147 4.31 5.73 -0.25
N ARG A 148 4.87 5.87 0.95
CA ARG A 148 4.42 6.84 1.95
C ARG A 148 4.55 8.27 1.45
N ALA A 149 5.70 8.65 0.88
CA ALA A 149 5.89 9.97 0.30
C ALA A 149 4.83 10.26 -0.79
N ARG A 150 4.60 9.31 -1.70
CA ARG A 150 3.57 9.41 -2.75
C ARG A 150 2.15 9.58 -2.17
N LEU A 151 1.81 8.86 -1.11
CA LEU A 151 0.52 8.99 -0.41
C LEU A 151 0.35 10.38 0.22
N ARG A 152 1.40 10.90 0.88
CA ARG A 152 1.40 12.24 1.47
C ARG A 152 1.24 13.34 0.42
N LEU A 153 1.90 13.21 -0.73
CA LEU A 153 1.75 14.13 -1.86
C LEU A 153 0.30 14.16 -2.36
N ARG A 154 -0.31 12.97 -2.56
CA ARG A 154 -1.72 12.86 -2.96
C ARG A 154 -2.66 13.49 -1.94
N LEU A 155 -2.44 13.24 -0.65
CA LEU A 155 -3.23 13.84 0.43
C LEU A 155 -3.14 15.37 0.42
N ALA A 156 -1.94 15.92 0.20
CA ALA A 156 -1.74 17.35 0.09
C ALA A 156 -2.50 17.95 -1.11
N HIS A 157 -2.51 17.28 -2.26
CA HIS A 157 -3.28 17.72 -3.43
C HIS A 157 -4.79 17.70 -3.15
N MET A 158 -5.30 16.64 -2.53
CA MET A 158 -6.72 16.56 -2.15
C MET A 158 -7.13 17.71 -1.22
N LYS A 159 -6.29 18.03 -0.23
CA LYS A 159 -6.49 19.15 0.69
C LYS A 159 -6.37 20.51 0.02
N GLU A 160 -5.49 20.66 -0.96
CA GLU A 160 -5.41 21.88 -1.78
C GLU A 160 -6.69 22.10 -2.56
N GLU A 161 -7.23 21.05 -3.19
CA GLU A 161 -8.51 21.10 -3.93
C GLU A 161 -9.71 21.39 -3.02
N ASP A 162 -9.67 20.94 -1.77
CA ASP A 162 -10.68 21.26 -0.75
C ASP A 162 -10.58 22.71 -0.22
N GLY A 163 -9.60 23.48 -0.68
CA GLY A 163 -9.42 24.88 -0.29
C GLY A 163 -8.66 25.07 1.02
N GLU A 164 -7.95 24.03 1.50
CA GLU A 164 -7.15 24.03 2.73
C GLU A 164 -5.63 23.98 2.43
N PRO A 165 -5.05 24.98 1.75
CA PRO A 165 -3.63 24.94 1.33
C PRO A 165 -2.66 24.98 2.51
N ILE A 166 -3.10 25.48 3.67
CA ILE A 166 -2.28 25.55 4.89
C ILE A 166 -2.07 24.14 5.46
N GLU A 167 -3.11 23.32 5.51
CA GLU A 167 -3.02 21.94 5.97
C GLU A 167 -2.21 21.09 5.00
N ALA A 168 -2.46 21.25 3.70
CA ALA A 168 -1.67 20.60 2.64
C ALA A 168 -0.17 20.89 2.79
N ALA A 169 0.20 22.15 3.04
CA ALA A 169 1.59 22.55 3.24
C ALA A 169 2.23 21.94 4.50
N ASN A 170 1.47 21.75 5.58
CA ASN A 170 2.00 21.11 6.79
C ASN A 170 2.21 19.60 6.56
N ILE A 171 1.23 18.92 5.97
CA ILE A 171 1.30 17.47 5.68
C ILE A 171 2.51 17.12 4.82
N ILE A 172 2.76 17.90 3.76
CA ILE A 172 3.89 17.64 2.86
C ILE A 172 5.25 18.00 3.49
N GLN A 173 5.29 18.97 4.42
CA GLN A 173 6.51 19.39 5.13
C GLN A 173 6.94 18.40 6.21
N ASP A 174 6.00 17.69 6.82
CA ASP A 174 6.31 16.70 7.85
C ASP A 174 7.08 15.50 7.29
N GLU A 175 7.00 15.26 5.97
CA GLU A 175 7.69 14.16 5.30
C GLU A 175 9.08 14.60 4.75
N GLN A 176 10.14 14.04 5.31
CA GLN A 176 11.54 14.37 4.95
C GLN A 176 12.07 13.51 3.80
N VAL A 177 11.64 13.81 2.56
CA VAL A 177 12.01 13.05 1.35
C VAL A 177 13.51 13.07 1.00
N GLU A 178 14.25 14.01 1.55
CA GLU A 178 15.71 14.11 1.38
C GLU A 178 16.42 12.85 1.89
N THR A 179 15.93 12.32 3.02
CA THR A 179 16.50 11.15 3.71
C THR A 179 16.11 9.82 3.07
N CYS A 180 15.09 9.79 2.22
CA CYS A 180 14.59 8.55 1.59
C CYS A 180 15.59 8.01 0.57
N GLY A 181 16.44 7.05 0.95
CA GLY A 181 17.52 6.54 0.09
C GLY A 181 17.03 5.81 -1.17
N ALA A 182 15.81 5.26 -1.15
CA ALA A 182 15.25 4.45 -2.22
C ALA A 182 14.54 5.25 -3.33
N MET A 183 14.28 6.53 -3.12
CA MET A 183 13.52 7.37 -4.06
C MET A 183 14.41 7.91 -5.18
N GLU A 184 13.88 7.96 -6.42
CA GLU A 184 14.61 8.48 -7.57
C GLU A 184 14.94 9.97 -7.39
N LYS A 185 16.11 10.41 -7.85
CA LYS A 185 16.54 11.82 -7.74
C LYS A 185 15.56 12.79 -8.40
N ASN A 186 14.96 12.41 -9.53
CA ASN A 186 13.99 13.22 -10.24
C ASN A 186 12.70 13.36 -9.43
N GLU A 187 12.18 12.24 -8.92
CA GLU A 187 10.97 12.22 -8.09
C GLU A 187 11.17 13.04 -6.80
N LYS A 188 12.36 12.95 -6.18
CA LYS A 188 12.72 13.79 -5.03
C LYS A 188 12.68 15.28 -5.37
N ALA A 189 13.26 15.66 -6.51
CA ALA A 189 13.28 17.06 -6.94
C ALA A 189 11.86 17.57 -7.19
N GLU A 190 10.99 16.79 -7.84
CA GLU A 190 9.58 17.13 -8.05
C GLU A 190 8.83 17.30 -6.72
N TYR A 191 9.07 16.40 -5.76
CA TYR A 191 8.46 16.52 -4.43
C TYR A 191 8.88 17.79 -3.70
N ILE A 192 10.17 18.13 -3.72
CA ILE A 192 10.70 19.36 -3.10
C ILE A 192 10.12 20.61 -3.79
N LEU A 193 9.97 20.60 -5.11
CA LEU A 193 9.36 21.70 -5.84
C LEU A 193 7.89 21.91 -5.44
N GLU A 194 7.13 20.84 -5.26
CA GLU A 194 5.75 20.92 -4.77
C GLU A 194 5.67 21.41 -3.32
N GLN A 195 6.58 20.96 -2.45
CA GLN A 195 6.71 21.52 -1.10
C GLN A 195 6.92 23.05 -1.16
N MET A 196 7.87 23.52 -1.98
CA MET A 196 8.12 24.97 -2.14
C MET A 196 6.91 25.73 -2.66
N ARG A 197 6.16 25.15 -3.63
CA ARG A 197 4.94 25.75 -4.17
C ARG A 197 3.87 25.91 -3.10
N LEU A 198 3.63 24.90 -2.28
CA LEU A 198 2.63 24.94 -1.20
C LEU A 198 3.04 25.88 -0.07
N VAL A 199 4.33 25.91 0.30
CA VAL A 199 4.88 26.87 1.28
C VAL A 199 4.66 28.32 0.82
N LEU A 200 4.84 28.59 -0.47
CA LEU A 200 4.62 29.91 -1.04
C LEU A 200 3.16 30.35 -0.96
N ARG A 201 2.21 29.43 -1.17
CA ARG A 201 0.79 29.73 -0.99
C ARG A 201 0.41 29.99 0.46
N LYS A 202 1.10 29.35 1.41
CA LYS A 202 0.93 29.62 2.85
C LYS A 202 1.48 31.00 3.26
N GLY A 203 2.39 31.59 2.49
CA GLY A 203 3.05 32.86 2.83
C GLY A 203 4.19 32.74 3.84
N ASP A 204 4.63 31.51 4.16
CA ASP A 204 5.71 31.23 5.11
C ASP A 204 7.09 31.32 4.40
N TYR A 205 7.58 32.53 4.14
CA TYR A 205 8.85 32.75 3.45
C TYR A 205 10.09 32.30 4.23
N ILE A 206 10.00 32.23 5.56
CA ILE A 206 11.13 31.89 6.45
C ILE A 206 11.49 30.40 6.35
N ARG A 207 10.48 29.50 6.26
CA ARG A 207 10.72 28.06 6.12
C ARG A 207 11.33 27.67 4.78
N ARG A 208 11.15 28.49 3.73
CA ARG A 208 11.73 28.26 2.39
C ARG A 208 13.26 28.29 2.40
N ILE A 209 13.89 28.97 3.37
CA ILE A 209 15.35 29.17 3.42
C ILE A 209 16.08 28.01 4.10
N CYS A 210 15.42 27.24 4.98
CA CYS A 210 16.05 26.13 5.71
C CYS A 210 15.98 24.76 5.00
N ALA A 211 15.25 24.66 3.88
CA ALA A 211 15.10 23.43 3.08
C ALA A 211 15.97 23.43 1.80
N LEU A 212 16.98 24.31 1.74
CA LEU A 212 18.04 24.38 0.73
C LEU A 212 19.39 24.16 1.43
#